data_AF-A0A522B6I9-F1
#
_entry.id   AF-A0A522B6I9-F1
#
_cell.length_a   1.000
_cell.length_b   1.000
_cell.length_c   1.000
_cell.angle_alpha   90.00
_cell.angle_beta   90.00
_cell.angle_gamma   90.00
#
_symmetry.space_group_name_H-M   'P 1'
#
loop_
_entity.id
_entity.type
_entity.pdbx_description
1 polymer ?
#
loop_
_entity_poly.entity_id
_entity_poly.type
_entity_poly.pdbx_seq_one_letter_code
_entity_poly.pdbx_strand_id
1 'polypeptide(L)'
;PPVCFVEVGDFTGAALKQAVADDLRDVVFVGMAGKLTKLASGVLMTHYTKSKVDTAVLVEVTAEAGGDAALVEAVRGANTARHAYEMWEAAGVLRDAGGLLCGRVATVLTRFCGLPARVAMVDPQGAGVVAATEPDWVAAA
;
A
#
# COMPACT_ATOMS: atom_id res chain seq x y z
N PRO A 1 15.76 14.90 14.85
CA PRO A 1 15.32 15.68 13.66
C PRO A 1 13.81 15.97 13.75
N PRO A 2 13.34 17.17 13.37
CA PRO A 2 11.92 17.36 13.06
C PRO A 2 11.49 16.38 11.94
N VAL A 3 10.19 16.08 11.84
CA VAL A 3 9.64 15.16 10.83
C VAL A 3 10.05 15.64 9.42
N CYS A 4 10.76 14.82 8.68
CA CYS A 4 11.20 15.10 7.31
C CYS A 4 10.36 14.30 6.32
N PHE A 5 9.79 14.97 5.32
CA PHE A 5 9.12 14.31 4.19
C PHE A 5 10.13 14.11 3.06
N VAL A 6 10.20 12.90 2.53
CA VAL A 6 10.99 12.57 1.35
C VAL A 6 10.02 12.20 0.23
N GLU A 7 10.08 12.90 -0.89
CA GLU A 7 9.36 12.45 -2.09
C GLU A 7 10.16 11.31 -2.71
N VAL A 8 9.65 10.10 -2.53
CA VAL A 8 10.42 8.89 -2.86
C VAL A 8 10.25 8.49 -4.33
N GLY A 9 9.19 8.98 -5.00
CA GLY A 9 8.94 8.70 -6.42
C GLY A 9 8.98 7.20 -6.71
N ASP A 10 10.01 6.77 -7.44
CA ASP A 10 10.28 5.39 -7.81
C ASP A 10 11.41 4.68 -7.02
N PHE A 11 12.03 5.39 -6.10
CA PHE A 11 13.27 4.98 -5.43
C PHE A 11 13.06 4.55 -3.98
N THR A 12 11.98 3.80 -3.70
CA THR A 12 11.63 3.33 -2.34
C THR A 12 12.79 2.62 -1.66
N GLY A 13 13.46 1.70 -2.35
CA GLY A 13 14.63 1.03 -1.80
C GLY A 13 15.80 1.96 -1.48
N ALA A 14 16.03 3.01 -2.26
CA ALA A 14 17.13 3.95 -2.01
C ALA A 14 16.82 4.86 -0.81
N ALA A 15 15.60 5.39 -0.71
CA ALA A 15 15.19 6.19 0.43
C ALA A 15 15.25 5.39 1.74
N LEU A 16 14.83 4.13 1.73
CA LEU A 16 14.94 3.26 2.91
C LEU A 16 16.38 2.95 3.31
N LYS A 17 17.27 2.74 2.33
CA LYS A 17 18.71 2.57 2.61
C LYS A 17 19.32 3.83 3.22
N GLN A 18 18.93 4.99 2.71
CA GLN A 18 19.39 6.27 3.26
C GLN A 18 18.86 6.49 4.68
N ALA A 19 17.59 6.15 4.94
CA ALA A 19 17.00 6.21 6.28
C ALA A 19 17.80 5.36 7.30
N VAL A 20 18.23 4.16 6.91
CA VAL A 20 19.10 3.31 7.74
C VAL A 20 20.48 3.94 7.92
N ALA A 21 21.08 4.47 6.86
CA ALA A 21 22.40 5.10 6.91
C ALA A 21 22.43 6.37 7.79
N ASP A 22 21.29 7.06 7.91
CA ASP A 22 21.12 8.25 8.74
C ASP A 22 20.61 7.93 10.17
N ASP A 23 20.71 6.67 10.60
CA ASP A 23 20.32 6.20 11.94
C ASP A 23 18.86 6.51 12.33
N LEU A 24 17.95 6.53 11.35
CA LEU A 24 16.51 6.66 11.63
C LEU A 24 15.99 5.39 12.33
N ARG A 25 14.99 5.58 13.20
CA ARG A 25 14.47 4.52 14.08
C ARG A 25 13.24 3.81 13.55
N ASP A 26 12.46 4.47 12.72
CA ASP A 26 11.27 3.93 12.10
C ASP A 26 10.98 4.67 10.78
N VAL A 27 10.12 4.08 9.96
CA VAL A 27 9.67 4.67 8.71
C VAL A 27 8.15 4.63 8.59
N VAL A 28 7.58 5.69 8.04
CA VAL A 28 6.18 5.74 7.63
C VAL A 28 6.12 5.90 6.11
N PHE A 29 5.49 4.95 5.44
CA PHE A 29 5.29 4.99 3.99
C PHE A 29 3.85 5.39 3.67
N VAL A 30 3.66 6.49 2.97
CA VAL A 30 2.34 6.98 2.52
C VAL A 30 2.24 6.79 1.01
N GLY A 31 1.18 6.14 0.53
CA GLY A 31 1.04 5.93 -0.90
C GLY A 31 -0.38 5.55 -1.34
N MET A 32 -0.67 5.77 -2.62
CA MET A 32 -1.92 5.31 -3.24
C MET A 32 -1.89 3.80 -3.49
N ALA A 33 -3.07 3.20 -3.69
CA ALA A 33 -3.25 1.76 -3.93
C ALA A 33 -2.22 1.17 -4.90
N GLY A 34 -1.99 1.80 -6.07
CA GLY A 34 -1.04 1.28 -7.06
C GLY A 34 0.41 1.19 -6.61
N LYS A 35 0.90 2.14 -5.80
CA LYS A 35 2.26 2.06 -5.24
C LYS A 35 2.32 0.97 -4.16
N LEU A 36 1.29 0.89 -3.32
CA LEU A 36 1.20 -0.12 -2.27
C LEU A 36 1.12 -1.54 -2.83
N THR A 37 0.32 -1.76 -3.89
CA THR A 37 0.24 -3.06 -4.59
C THR A 37 1.61 -3.52 -5.09
N LYS A 38 2.38 -2.63 -5.73
CA LYS A 38 3.74 -2.96 -6.20
C LYS A 38 4.67 -3.36 -5.07
N LEU A 39 4.66 -2.61 -3.98
CA LEU A 39 5.48 -2.91 -2.81
C LEU A 39 5.05 -4.22 -2.14
N ALA A 40 3.75 -4.47 -2.04
CA ALA A 40 3.20 -5.71 -1.48
C ALA A 40 3.58 -6.94 -2.31
N SER A 41 3.70 -6.80 -3.64
CA SER A 41 4.25 -7.83 -4.53
C SER A 41 5.77 -7.99 -4.44
N GLY A 42 6.45 -7.30 -3.52
CA GLY A 42 7.91 -7.36 -3.33
C GLY A 42 8.73 -6.52 -4.31
N VAL A 43 8.09 -5.66 -5.12
CA VAL A 43 8.78 -4.80 -6.08
C VAL A 43 9.23 -3.50 -5.40
N LEU A 44 10.48 -3.50 -4.92
CA LEU A 44 11.08 -2.38 -4.17
C LEU A 44 11.79 -1.32 -5.05
N MET A 45 11.93 -1.59 -6.35
CA MET A 45 12.41 -0.66 -7.39
C MET A 45 11.29 -0.50 -8.43
N THR A 46 10.54 0.61 -8.41
CA THR A 46 9.30 0.73 -9.20
C THR A 46 9.52 1.16 -10.66
N HIS A 47 10.79 1.34 -11.08
CA HIS A 47 11.16 1.74 -12.44
C HIS A 47 11.28 0.59 -13.46
N TYR A 48 10.98 -0.65 -13.09
CA TYR A 48 11.11 -1.79 -14.00
C TYR A 48 9.78 -2.45 -14.31
N THR A 49 9.43 -2.37 -15.60
CA THR A 49 8.35 -3.00 -16.38
C THR A 49 7.02 -2.26 -16.50
N LYS A 50 6.58 -2.13 -17.76
CA LYS A 50 5.18 -2.10 -18.21
C LYS A 50 4.42 -3.36 -17.77
N SER A 51 4.61 -3.84 -16.54
CA SER A 51 3.91 -5.00 -16.02
C SER A 51 2.47 -4.60 -15.76
N LYS A 52 1.54 -5.44 -16.24
CA LYS A 52 0.17 -5.42 -15.74
C LYS A 52 0.23 -5.47 -14.22
N VAL A 53 -0.66 -4.75 -13.55
CA VAL A 53 -0.84 -4.87 -12.10
C VAL A 53 -0.97 -6.35 -11.79
N ASP A 54 -0.12 -6.83 -10.89
CA ASP A 54 -0.27 -8.17 -10.34
C ASP A 54 -1.54 -8.17 -9.49
N THR A 55 -2.64 -8.61 -10.11
CA THR A 55 -3.94 -8.65 -9.44
C THR A 55 -4.01 -9.77 -8.41
N ALA A 56 -3.03 -10.70 -8.36
CA ALA A 56 -3.06 -11.80 -7.39
C ALA A 56 -3.08 -11.26 -5.95
N VAL A 57 -2.20 -10.30 -5.62
CA VAL A 57 -2.18 -9.70 -4.28
C VAL A 57 -3.49 -8.97 -3.96
N LEU A 58 -4.11 -8.32 -4.95
CA LEU A 58 -5.38 -7.61 -4.78
C LEU A 58 -6.55 -8.59 -4.56
N VAL A 59 -6.57 -9.70 -5.31
CA VAL A 59 -7.57 -10.76 -5.19
C VAL A 59 -7.50 -11.42 -3.81
N GLU A 60 -6.30 -11.76 -3.34
CA GLU A 60 -6.09 -12.33 -2.00
C GLU A 60 -6.54 -11.37 -0.90
N VAL A 61 -6.12 -10.11 -0.97
CA VAL A 61 -6.53 -9.06 -0.04
C VAL A 61 -8.06 -8.89 -0.04
N THR A 62 -8.70 -8.95 -1.21
CA THR A 62 -10.16 -8.82 -1.33
C THR A 62 -10.89 -9.96 -0.62
N ALA A 63 -10.43 -11.20 -0.82
CA ALA A 63 -11.03 -12.37 -0.18
C ALA A 63 -10.83 -12.33 1.35
N GLU A 64 -9.64 -11.96 1.81
CA GLU A 64 -9.33 -11.82 3.24
C GLU A 64 -10.10 -10.69 3.92
N ALA A 65 -10.42 -9.61 3.18
CA ALA A 65 -11.22 -8.49 3.66
C ALA A 65 -12.73 -8.80 3.75
N GLY A 66 -13.16 -10.02 3.44
CA GLY A 66 -14.58 -10.39 3.44
C GLY A 66 -15.33 -10.03 2.16
N GLY A 67 -14.62 -9.73 1.07
CA GLY A 67 -15.21 -9.58 -0.26
C GLY A 67 -15.88 -10.89 -0.72
N ASP A 68 -17.09 -10.78 -1.27
CA ASP A 68 -17.81 -11.95 -1.79
C ASP A 68 -17.16 -12.50 -3.08
N ALA A 69 -17.63 -13.68 -3.51
CA ALA A 69 -17.07 -14.34 -4.69
C ALA A 69 -17.20 -13.49 -5.98
N ALA A 70 -18.24 -12.66 -6.08
CA ALA A 70 -18.45 -11.78 -7.23
C ALA A 70 -17.43 -10.63 -7.24
N LEU A 71 -17.18 -10.01 -6.09
CA LEU A 71 -16.18 -8.96 -5.92
C LEU A 71 -14.77 -9.49 -6.16
N VAL A 72 -14.44 -10.65 -5.61
CA VAL A 72 -13.12 -11.29 -5.82
C VAL A 72 -12.87 -11.54 -7.31
N GLU A 73 -13.88 -12.02 -8.05
CA GLU A 73 -13.74 -12.25 -9.49
C GLU A 73 -13.70 -10.93 -10.29
N ALA A 74 -14.44 -9.91 -9.88
CA ALA A 74 -14.35 -8.58 -10.47
C ALA A 74 -12.94 -7.98 -10.29
N VAL A 75 -12.36 -8.09 -9.09
CA VAL A 75 -11.00 -7.62 -8.80
C VAL A 75 -9.95 -8.41 -9.58
N ARG A 76 -10.16 -9.71 -9.83
CA ARG A 76 -9.29 -10.51 -10.70
C ARG A 76 -9.21 -9.93 -12.11
N GLY A 77 -10.33 -9.42 -12.62
CA GLY A 77 -10.44 -8.74 -13.91
C GLY A 77 -10.01 -7.26 -13.90
N ALA A 78 -9.52 -6.72 -12.77
CA ALA A 78 -9.20 -5.30 -12.67
C ALA A 78 -7.99 -4.92 -13.53
N ASN A 79 -8.14 -3.91 -14.39
CA ASN A 79 -7.06 -3.39 -15.23
C ASN A 79 -5.96 -2.64 -14.44
N THR A 80 -6.30 -2.06 -13.29
CA THR A 80 -5.38 -1.30 -12.45
C THR A 80 -5.69 -1.49 -10.97
N ALA A 81 -4.73 -1.19 -10.09
CA ALA A 81 -4.96 -1.18 -8.65
C ALA A 81 -5.98 -0.09 -8.24
N ARG A 82 -6.07 1.01 -8.99
CA ARG A 82 -7.11 2.02 -8.79
C ARG A 82 -8.50 1.46 -9.09
N HIS A 83 -8.63 0.63 -10.13
CA HIS A 83 -9.89 -0.02 -10.45
C HIS A 83 -10.32 -0.99 -9.33
N ALA A 84 -9.38 -1.77 -8.77
CA ALA A 84 -9.67 -2.61 -7.60
C ALA A 84 -10.05 -1.80 -6.35
N TYR A 85 -9.36 -0.67 -6.11
CA TYR A 85 -9.72 0.28 -5.05
C TYR A 85 -11.17 0.77 -5.20
N GLU A 86 -11.57 1.19 -6.40
CA GLU A 86 -12.92 1.69 -6.69
C GLU A 86 -13.97 0.58 -6.47
N MET A 87 -13.63 -0.68 -6.76
CA MET A 87 -14.50 -1.82 -6.44
C MET A 87 -14.61 -2.06 -4.93
N TRP A 88 -13.52 -1.96 -4.17
CA TRP A 88 -13.56 -2.10 -2.71
C TRP A 88 -14.39 -1.00 -2.06
N GLU A 89 -14.28 0.22 -2.56
CA GLU A 89 -15.07 1.37 -2.11
C GLU A 89 -16.56 1.14 -2.37
N ALA A 90 -16.91 0.76 -3.60
CA ALA A 90 -18.29 0.46 -3.98
C ALA A 90 -18.90 -0.71 -3.19
N ALA A 91 -18.08 -1.69 -2.80
CA ALA A 91 -18.50 -2.84 -2.00
C ALA A 91 -18.45 -2.60 -0.47
N GLY A 92 -17.97 -1.43 -0.02
CA GLY A 92 -17.88 -1.11 1.40
C GLY A 92 -16.78 -1.84 2.17
N VAL A 93 -15.81 -2.45 1.48
CA VAL A 93 -14.69 -3.21 2.09
C VAL A 93 -13.34 -2.48 2.00
N LEU A 94 -13.33 -1.22 1.53
CA LEU A 94 -12.11 -0.44 1.29
C LEU A 94 -11.20 -0.35 2.52
N ARG A 95 -11.76 -0.06 3.70
CA ARG A 95 -10.94 0.11 4.91
C ARG A 95 -10.22 -1.19 5.28
N ASP A 96 -10.92 -2.31 5.21
CA ASP A 96 -10.39 -3.63 5.58
C ASP A 96 -9.38 -4.13 4.54
N ALA A 97 -9.74 -4.07 3.25
CA ALA A 97 -8.84 -4.45 2.16
C ALA A 97 -7.60 -3.55 2.10
N GLY A 98 -7.78 -2.24 2.25
CA GLY A 98 -6.69 -1.27 2.31
C GLY A 98 -5.77 -1.53 3.50
N GLY A 99 -6.33 -1.84 4.68
CA GLY A 99 -5.57 -2.14 5.90
C GLY A 99 -4.70 -3.39 5.74
N LEU A 100 -5.27 -4.46 5.17
CA LEU A 100 -4.53 -5.68 4.84
C LEU A 100 -3.40 -5.40 3.85
N LEU A 101 -3.66 -4.60 2.80
CA LEU A 101 -2.63 -4.22 1.84
C LEU A 101 -1.51 -3.40 2.50
N CYS A 102 -1.85 -2.44 3.36
CA CYS A 102 -0.89 -1.67 4.16
C CYS A 102 -0.04 -2.59 5.05
N GLY A 103 -0.63 -3.58 5.70
CA GLY A 103 0.08 -4.57 6.53
C GLY A 103 1.08 -5.42 5.74
N ARG A 104 0.69 -5.87 4.53
CA ARG A 104 1.60 -6.60 3.62
C ARG A 104 2.79 -5.74 3.22
N VAL A 105 2.56 -4.47 2.87
CA VAL A 105 3.63 -3.51 2.55
C VAL A 105 4.55 -3.31 3.75
N ALA A 106 4.00 -3.06 4.94
CA ALA A 106 4.79 -2.85 6.16
C ALA A 106 5.74 -4.03 6.43
N THR A 107 5.29 -5.26 6.22
CA THR A 107 6.11 -6.46 6.35
C THR A 107 7.26 -6.48 5.34
N VAL A 108 6.98 -6.15 4.07
CA VAL A 108 8.01 -6.07 3.03
C VAL A 108 9.05 -5.00 3.35
N LEU A 109 8.63 -3.80 3.73
CA LEU A 109 9.55 -2.70 4.04
C LEU A 109 10.40 -3.01 5.28
N THR A 110 9.77 -3.52 6.35
CA THR A 110 10.47 -3.91 7.58
C THR A 110 11.53 -4.96 7.31
N ARG A 111 11.22 -5.97 6.50
CA ARG A 111 12.18 -6.99 6.10
C ARG A 111 13.33 -6.42 5.26
N PHE A 112 13.06 -5.42 4.43
CA PHE A 112 14.07 -4.85 3.55
C PHE A 112 15.10 -3.98 4.27
N CYS A 113 14.65 -3.09 5.16
CA CYS A 113 15.53 -2.13 5.82
C CYS A 113 15.88 -2.48 7.28
N GLY A 114 15.19 -3.44 7.90
CA GLY A 114 15.39 -3.79 9.30
C GLY A 114 14.81 -2.78 10.30
N LEU A 115 14.14 -1.72 9.82
CA LEU A 115 13.45 -0.74 10.66
C LEU A 115 11.95 -1.08 10.75
N PRO A 116 11.29 -0.81 11.89
CA PRO A 116 9.83 -0.83 11.97
C PRO A 116 9.23 0.07 10.88
N ALA A 117 8.35 -0.50 10.04
CA ALA A 117 7.65 0.24 9.00
C ALA A 117 6.14 0.29 9.30
N ARG A 118 5.56 1.49 9.15
CA ARG A 118 4.11 1.73 9.16
C ARG A 118 3.68 2.26 7.81
N VAL A 119 2.43 2.01 7.42
CA VAL A 119 1.95 2.33 6.08
C VAL A 119 0.58 2.98 6.14
N ALA A 120 0.40 4.04 5.37
CA ALA A 120 -0.90 4.68 5.14
C ALA A 120 -1.25 4.68 3.65
N MET A 121 -2.47 4.27 3.34
CA MET A 121 -3.09 4.44 2.04
C MET A 121 -3.85 5.76 2.00
N VAL A 122 -3.59 6.54 0.96
CA VAL A 122 -4.39 7.75 0.67
C VAL A 122 -5.33 7.51 -0.51
N ASP A 123 -6.40 8.29 -0.56
CA ASP A 123 -7.32 8.32 -1.71
C ASP A 123 -6.60 8.72 -3.02
N PRO A 124 -7.23 8.51 -4.20
CA PRO A 124 -6.63 8.87 -5.49
C PRO A 124 -6.32 10.37 -5.66
N GLN A 125 -6.90 11.25 -4.86
CA GLN A 125 -6.65 12.70 -4.84
C GLN A 125 -5.52 13.08 -3.87
N GLY A 126 -5.09 12.16 -3.00
CA GLY A 126 -4.16 12.41 -1.91
C GLY A 126 -4.75 13.26 -0.78
N ALA A 127 -6.07 13.39 -0.68
CA ALA A 127 -6.72 14.33 0.23
C ALA A 127 -6.90 13.76 1.66
N GLY A 128 -7.10 12.45 1.78
CA GLY A 128 -7.29 11.78 3.07
C GLY A 128 -6.65 10.39 3.13
N VAL A 129 -6.38 9.94 4.36
CA VAL A 129 -5.95 8.57 4.66
C VAL A 129 -7.19 7.69 4.77
N VAL A 130 -7.27 6.65 3.95
CA VAL A 130 -8.44 5.77 3.81
C VAL A 130 -8.24 4.39 4.44
N ALA A 131 -6.98 3.99 4.61
CA ALA A 131 -6.59 2.80 5.35
C ALA A 131 -5.16 2.96 5.85
N ALA A 132 -4.80 2.29 6.96
CA ALA A 132 -3.44 2.34 7.48
C ALA A 132 -3.15 1.14 8.39
N THR A 133 -1.87 0.89 8.66
CA THR A 133 -1.45 -0.02 9.73
C THR A 133 -1.77 0.51 11.13
N GLU A 134 -1.95 1.83 11.24
CA GLU A 134 -2.35 2.52 12.48
C GLU A 134 -3.82 2.97 12.31
N PRO A 135 -4.79 2.28 12.95
CA PRO A 135 -6.21 2.54 12.74
C PRO A 135 -6.64 3.98 13.04
N ASP A 136 -5.96 4.64 13.98
CA ASP A 136 -6.24 6.01 14.42
C ASP A 136 -5.86 7.08 13.38
N TRP A 137 -5.11 6.72 12.33
CA TRP A 137 -4.78 7.64 11.23
C TRP A 137 -5.89 7.79 10.21
N VAL A 138 -6.81 6.83 10.16
CA VAL A 138 -7.95 6.85 9.25
C VAL A 138 -9.02 7.73 9.89
N ALA A 139 -9.33 8.86 9.25
CA ALA A 139 -10.40 9.73 9.73
C ALA A 139 -11.72 8.94 9.84
N ALA A 140 -12.53 9.25 10.85
CA ALA A 140 -13.88 8.72 10.93
C ALA A 140 -14.66 9.19 9.68
N ALA A 141 -15.19 8.22 8.92
CA ALA A 141 -16.04 8.46 7.76
C ALA A 141 -17.37 9.09 8.17
#